data_AF-A0A928G0Q9-F1
#
_entry.id   AF-A0A928G0Q9-F1
#
_cell.length_a   1.000
_cell.length_b   1.000
_cell.length_c   1.000
_cell.angle_alpha   90.00
_cell.angle_beta   90.00
_cell.angle_gamma   90.00
#
_symmetry.space_group_name_H-M   'P 1'
#
loop_
_entity.id
_entity.type
_entity.pdbx_description
1 polymer ?
#
loop_
_entity_poly.entity_id
_entity_poly.type
_entity_poly.pdbx_seq_one_letter_code
_entity_poly.pdbx_strand_id
1 'polypeptide(L)'
;MVVYRFILALHNNYHTHRSVAYYADMANLSKSHSSAIVKQTTGQSPSAWIVTITTTYAKFMLEKGSMNIKQIAEQLNFPEQFTFRKYFKQHTGLSPRAYREQFVHK
;
A
#
# COMPACT_ATOMS: atom_id res chain seq x y z
N MET A 1 -16.14 -14.79 0.02
CA MET A 1 -16.90 -13.62 -0.47
C MET A 1 -16.48 -12.29 0.14
N VAL A 2 -16.23 -12.18 1.46
CA VAL A 2 -15.75 -10.93 2.11
C VAL A 2 -14.29 -10.58 1.75
N VAL A 3 -13.38 -11.54 1.89
CA VAL A 3 -11.95 -11.32 1.65
C VAL A 3 -11.66 -10.94 0.21
N TYR A 4 -12.34 -11.58 -0.75
CA TYR A 4 -12.23 -11.24 -2.16
C TYR A 4 -12.64 -9.79 -2.44
N ARG A 5 -13.75 -9.31 -1.87
CA ARG A 5 -14.19 -7.91 -2.01
C ARG A 5 -13.19 -6.93 -1.40
N PHE A 6 -12.64 -7.26 -0.24
CA PHE A 6 -11.59 -6.46 0.41
C PHE A 6 -10.33 -6.36 -0.46
N ILE A 7 -9.80 -7.50 -0.94
CA ILE A 7 -8.61 -7.53 -1.78
C ILE A 7 -8.86 -6.79 -3.10
N LEU A 8 -10.01 -7.03 -3.74
CA LEU A 8 -10.38 -6.33 -4.98
C LEU A 8 -10.47 -4.81 -4.78
N ALA A 9 -11.13 -4.35 -3.71
CA ALA A 9 -11.22 -2.93 -3.38
C ALA A 9 -9.83 -2.33 -3.10
N LEU A 10 -8.96 -3.07 -2.42
CA LEU A 10 -7.59 -2.65 -2.15
C LEU A 10 -6.78 -2.51 -3.44
N HIS A 11 -6.83 -3.49 -4.34
CA HIS A 11 -6.16 -3.42 -5.64
C HIS A 11 -6.64 -2.22 -6.49
N ASN A 12 -7.90 -1.84 -6.38
CA ASN A 12 -8.45 -0.73 -7.14
C ASN A 12 -8.17 0.64 -6.51
N ASN A 13 -7.86 0.72 -5.21
CA ASN A 13 -7.82 2.01 -4.49
C ASN A 13 -6.55 2.22 -3.64
N TYR A 14 -5.56 1.33 -3.69
CA TYR A 14 -4.31 1.45 -2.89
C TYR A 14 -3.57 2.79 -3.09
N HIS A 15 -3.79 3.40 -4.26
CA HIS A 15 -3.13 4.64 -4.66
C HIS A 15 -3.86 5.88 -4.16
N THR A 16 -5.14 5.79 -3.76
CA THR A 16 -5.93 6.92 -3.25
C THR A 16 -6.19 6.83 -1.75
N HIS A 17 -6.40 5.63 -1.21
CA HIS A 17 -6.82 5.43 0.17
C HIS A 17 -5.89 4.46 0.92
N ARG A 18 -5.68 4.74 2.21
CA ARG A 18 -4.86 3.90 3.10
C ARG A 18 -5.52 3.60 4.45
N SER A 19 -6.78 3.97 4.61
CA SER A 19 -7.52 3.77 5.85
C SER A 19 -8.22 2.43 5.85
N VAL A 20 -8.02 1.63 6.90
CA VAL A 20 -8.80 0.39 7.12
C VAL A 20 -10.29 0.69 7.16
N ALA A 21 -10.70 1.85 7.70
CA ALA A 21 -12.10 2.25 7.74
C ALA A 21 -12.71 2.37 6.34
N TYR A 22 -11.99 3.01 5.42
CA TYR A 22 -12.44 3.17 4.03
C TYR A 22 -12.73 1.82 3.37
N TYR A 23 -11.82 0.85 3.53
CA TYR A 23 -11.99 -0.47 2.95
C TYR A 23 -13.04 -1.33 3.67
N ALA A 24 -13.25 -1.12 4.97
CA ALA A 24 -14.32 -1.78 5.71
C ALA A 24 -15.71 -1.27 5.26
N ASP A 25 -15.84 0.04 5.06
CA ASP A 25 -17.08 0.68 4.61
C ASP A 25 -17.42 0.25 3.17
N MET A 26 -16.42 0.21 2.26
CA MET A 26 -16.62 -0.32 0.89
C MET A 26 -17.04 -1.79 0.85
N ALA A 27 -16.66 -2.58 1.86
CA ALA A 27 -17.03 -3.98 1.94
C ALA A 27 -18.44 -4.18 2.52
N ASN A 28 -19.14 -3.12 2.95
CA ASN A 28 -20.41 -3.16 3.70
C ASN A 28 -20.34 -4.01 4.98
N LEU A 29 -19.25 -3.87 5.75
CA LEU A 29 -19.02 -4.66 6.95
C LEU A 29 -18.70 -3.79 8.16
N SER A 30 -19.09 -4.24 9.35
CA SER A 30 -18.58 -3.64 10.58
C SER A 30 -17.06 -3.82 10.66
N LYS A 31 -16.36 -2.79 11.16
CA LYS A 31 -14.88 -2.77 11.24
C LYS A 31 -14.30 -3.95 12.01
N SER A 32 -14.98 -4.43 13.05
CA SER A 32 -14.50 -5.55 13.89
C SER A 32 -14.68 -6.90 13.19
N HIS A 33 -15.82 -7.14 12.55
CA HIS A 33 -16.12 -8.43 11.93
C HIS A 33 -15.32 -8.64 10.64
N SER A 34 -15.20 -7.60 9.80
CA SER A 34 -14.36 -7.64 8.59
C SER A 34 -12.88 -7.86 8.92
N SER A 35 -12.35 -7.17 9.94
CA SER A 35 -10.96 -7.32 10.35
C SER A 35 -10.66 -8.74 10.85
N ALA A 36 -11.57 -9.34 11.61
CA ALA A 36 -11.43 -10.71 12.09
C ALA A 36 -11.46 -11.72 10.93
N ILE A 37 -12.43 -11.61 10.01
CA ILE A 37 -12.54 -12.51 8.85
C ILE A 37 -11.31 -12.42 7.95
N VAL A 38 -10.84 -11.21 7.63
CA VAL A 38 -9.63 -11.02 6.80
C VAL A 38 -8.44 -11.67 7.48
N LYS A 39 -8.21 -11.38 8.76
CA LYS A 39 -7.08 -11.97 9.50
C LYS A 39 -7.16 -13.49 9.59
N GLN A 40 -8.34 -14.04 9.88
CA GLN A 40 -8.54 -15.49 9.98
C GLN A 40 -8.32 -16.20 8.64
N THR A 41 -8.71 -15.56 7.54
CA THR A 41 -8.62 -16.17 6.20
C THR A 41 -7.23 -16.00 5.58
N THR A 42 -6.59 -14.84 5.76
CA THR A 42 -5.34 -14.51 5.06
C THR A 42 -4.11 -14.56 5.98
N GLY A 43 -4.29 -14.74 7.28
CA GLY A 43 -3.22 -14.66 8.29
C GLY A 43 -2.72 -13.24 8.59
N GLN A 44 -3.29 -12.19 7.97
CA GLN A 44 -2.81 -10.81 8.07
C GLN A 44 -3.96 -9.84 8.34
N SER A 45 -3.72 -8.79 9.13
CA SER A 45 -4.73 -7.75 9.36
C SER A 45 -5.00 -6.95 8.07
N PRO A 46 -6.18 -6.31 7.94
CA PRO A 46 -6.44 -5.38 6.84
C PRO A 46 -5.38 -4.27 6.72
N SER A 47 -4.89 -3.74 7.85
CA SER A 47 -3.82 -2.74 7.86
C SER A 47 -2.51 -3.28 7.28
N ALA A 48 -2.15 -4.52 7.59
CA ALA A 48 -0.97 -5.17 7.04
C ALA A 48 -1.12 -5.37 5.52
N TRP A 49 -2.30 -5.77 5.05
CA TRP A 49 -2.59 -5.86 3.61
C TRP A 49 -2.44 -4.52 2.89
N ILE A 50 -3.01 -3.44 3.44
CA ILE A 50 -2.89 -2.10 2.86
C ILE A 50 -1.41 -1.72 2.72
N VAL A 51 -0.61 -1.97 3.77
CA VAL A 51 0.83 -1.72 3.74
C VAL A 51 1.53 -2.56 2.69
N THR A 52 1.26 -3.86 2.64
CA THR A 52 1.86 -4.79 1.69
C THR A 52 1.59 -4.37 0.26
N ILE A 53 0.33 -4.10 -0.09
CA ILE A 53 -0.05 -3.73 -1.46
C ILE A 53 0.53 -2.36 -1.83
N THR A 54 0.39 -1.35 -0.97
CA THR A 54 0.92 0.01 -1.24
C THR A 54 2.43 -0.03 -1.44
N THR A 55 3.15 -0.72 -0.56
CA THR A 55 4.61 -0.87 -0.64
C THR A 55 5.02 -1.64 -1.89
N THR A 56 4.29 -2.69 -2.28
CA THR A 56 4.59 -3.48 -3.49
C THR A 56 4.49 -2.63 -4.75
N TYR A 57 3.43 -1.84 -4.90
CA TYR A 57 3.31 -0.93 -6.05
C TYR A 57 4.34 0.20 -6.02
N ALA A 58 4.67 0.72 -4.83
CA ALA A 58 5.76 1.69 -4.70
C ALA A 58 7.09 1.12 -5.18
N LYS A 59 7.43 -0.12 -4.81
CA LYS A 59 8.64 -0.82 -5.28
C LYS A 59 8.64 -0.95 -6.81
N PHE A 60 7.55 -1.43 -7.39
CA PHE A 60 7.38 -1.55 -8.84
C PHE A 60 7.61 -0.22 -9.58
N MET A 61 7.05 0.88 -9.08
CA MET A 61 7.27 2.21 -9.66
C MET A 61 8.72 2.71 -9.51
N LEU A 62 9.38 2.38 -8.40
CA LEU A 62 10.79 2.70 -8.19
C LEU A 62 11.70 1.94 -9.13
N GLU A 63 11.41 0.65 -9.35
CA GLU A 63 12.14 -0.26 -10.25
C GLU A 63 11.99 0.16 -11.72
N LYS A 64 10.80 0.57 -12.15
CA LYS A 64 10.57 1.06 -13.51
C LYS A 64 11.34 2.33 -13.86
N GLY A 65 11.72 3.14 -12.87
CA GLY A 65 12.56 4.33 -13.06
C GLY A 65 11.93 5.52 -13.82
N SER A 66 10.76 5.37 -14.45
CA SER A 66 10.15 6.42 -15.29
C SER A 66 9.61 7.63 -14.53
N MET A 67 9.32 7.49 -13.24
CA MET A 67 8.83 8.57 -12.37
C MET A 67 9.90 8.97 -11.35
N ASN A 68 9.99 10.24 -10.99
CA ASN A 68 10.80 10.69 -9.86
C ASN A 68 10.08 10.39 -8.51
N ILE A 69 10.80 10.51 -7.38
CA ILE A 69 10.26 10.17 -6.06
C ILE A 69 9.06 11.04 -5.66
N LYS A 70 9.00 12.30 -6.14
CA LYS A 70 7.87 13.21 -5.88
C LYS A 70 6.62 12.75 -6.63
N GLN A 71 6.76 12.42 -7.92
CA GLN A 71 5.68 11.89 -8.75
C GLN A 71 5.12 10.58 -8.20
N ILE A 72 5.97 9.69 -7.66
CA ILE A 72 5.49 8.46 -7.01
C ILE A 72 4.69 8.76 -5.74
N ALA A 73 5.13 9.74 -4.94
CA ALA A 73 4.39 10.16 -3.76
C ALA A 73 3.00 10.71 -4.14
N GLU A 74 2.93 11.56 -5.17
CA GLU A 74 1.68 12.11 -5.71
C GLU A 74 0.77 11.02 -6.29
N GLN A 75 1.33 10.09 -7.08
CA GLN A 75 0.58 8.97 -7.68
C GLN A 75 -0.02 8.05 -6.62
N LEU A 76 0.68 7.88 -5.49
CA LEU A 76 0.20 7.13 -4.34
C LEU A 76 -0.57 8.01 -3.36
N ASN A 77 -0.95 9.24 -3.72
CA ASN A 77 -1.73 10.17 -2.88
C ASN A 77 -1.13 10.41 -1.48
N PHE A 78 0.20 10.42 -1.37
CA PHE A 78 0.87 10.87 -0.14
C PHE A 78 0.85 12.40 -0.12
N PRO A 79 0.50 13.04 1.02
CA PRO A 79 0.41 14.50 1.11
C PRO A 79 1.71 15.20 0.70
N GLU A 80 2.85 14.58 1.04
CA GLU A 80 4.16 15.10 0.74
C GLU A 80 5.15 13.97 0.44
N GLN A 81 6.19 14.29 -0.35
CA GLN A 81 7.29 13.38 -0.63
C GLN A 81 7.98 12.89 0.65
N PHE A 82 8.12 13.75 1.67
CA PHE A 82 8.70 13.37 2.95
C PHE A 82 7.90 12.26 3.65
N THR A 83 6.57 12.38 3.66
CA THR A 83 5.66 11.38 4.21
C THR A 83 5.81 10.03 3.50
N PHE A 84 5.87 10.04 2.16
CA PHE A 84 6.15 8.83 1.39
C PHE A 84 7.51 8.21 1.74
N ARG A 85 8.57 9.01 1.84
CA ARG A 85 9.93 8.52 2.20
C ARG A 85 9.93 7.85 3.58
N LYS A 86 9.29 8.46 4.58
CA LYS A 86 9.17 7.90 5.93
C LYS A 86 8.38 6.59 5.91
N TYR A 87 7.23 6.58 5.26
CA TYR A 87 6.38 5.40 5.12
C TYR A 87 7.12 4.24 4.44
N PHE A 88 7.73 4.48 3.29
CA PHE A 88 8.45 3.46 2.53
C PHE A 88 9.63 2.90 3.33
N LYS A 89 10.42 3.76 3.98
CA LYS A 89 11.53 3.32 4.84
C LYS A 89 11.06 2.48 6.03
N GLN A 90 9.97 2.88 6.68
CA GLN A 90 9.39 2.15 7.80
C GLN A 90 8.98 0.72 7.41
N HIS A 91 8.49 0.51 6.18
CA HIS A 91 7.94 -0.78 5.75
C HIS A 91 8.89 -1.61 4.89
N THR A 92 9.99 -1.03 4.39
CA THR A 92 10.97 -1.74 3.55
C THR A 92 12.38 -1.78 4.13
N GLY A 93 12.66 -0.98 5.16
CA GLY A 93 14.01 -0.78 5.71
C GLY A 93 14.90 0.18 4.90
N LEU A 94 14.52 0.52 3.65
CA LEU A 94 15.32 1.33 2.74
C LEU A 94 14.61 2.64 2.37
N SER A 95 15.38 3.69 2.10
CA SER A 95 14.79 4.88 1.48
C SER A 95 14.37 4.59 0.04
N PRO A 96 13.35 5.27 -0.52
CA PRO A 96 12.95 5.07 -1.92
C PRO A 96 14.11 5.21 -2.92
N ARG A 97 15.02 6.17 -2.66
CA ARG A 97 16.21 6.40 -3.47
C ARG A 97 17.20 5.22 -3.36
N ALA A 98 17.53 4.81 -2.13
CA ALA A 98 18.43 3.68 -1.90
C ALA A 98 17.88 2.37 -2.48
N TYR A 99 16.56 2.17 -2.44
CA TYR A 99 15.91 1.04 -3.09
C TYR A 99 16.05 1.11 -4.62
N ARG A 100 15.74 2.26 -5.23
CA ARG A 100 15.87 2.45 -6.68
C ARG A 100 17.29 2.19 -7.19
N GLU A 101 18.30 2.67 -6.48
CA GLU A 101 19.71 2.52 -6.85
C GLU A 101 20.13 1.03 -6.98
N GLN A 102 19.41 0.09 -6.36
CA GLN A 102 19.65 -1.36 -6.50
C GLN A 102 19.23 -1.92 -7.88
N PHE A 103 18.42 -1.19 -8.65
CA PHE A 103 17.85 -1.65 -9.92
C PHE A 103 18.28 -0.83 -11.13
N VAL A 104 18.91 0.34 -10.92
CA VAL A 104 19.39 1.22 -12.00
C VAL A 104 20.60 0.65 -12.77
N HIS A 105 21.20 -0.44 -12.28
CA HIS A 105 22.37 -1.10 -12.88
C HIS A 105 22.10 -2.51 -13.43
N LYS A 106 20.84 -2.84 -13.73
CA LYS A 106 20.48 -4.10 -14.42
C LYS A 106 19.99 -3.84 -15.84
#